data_AF-A0A554FTI2-F1
#
_entry.id   AF-A0A554FTI2-F1
#
_cell.length_a   1.000
_cell.length_b   1.000
_cell.length_c   1.000
_cell.angle_alpha   90.00
_cell.angle_beta   90.00
_cell.angle_gamma   90.00
#
_symmetry.space_group_name_H-M   'P 1'
#
loop_
_entity.id
_entity.type
_entity.pdbx_description
1 polymer ?
#
loop_
_entity_poly.entity_id
_entity_poly.type
_entity_poly.pdbx_seq_one_letter_code
_entity_poly.pdbx_strand_id
1 'polypeptide(L)'
;ALSKWPDTPDCTAAVKALALRLADERGLRNALDPQGVANALNALSKWPDTPDCTAAVKALASQLANDRNLRNALKPQDVAHVLNALGKWPGTPNCTAAVNALASRLANDRDLRNALNPQDVAHVLNALSKWPDTPDCAD
;
A
#
# COMPACT_ATOMS: atom_id res chain seq x y z
N ALA A 1 -9.20 -13.47 4.96
CA ALA A 1 -9.32 -14.77 5.67
C ALA A 1 -7.94 -15.39 5.95
N LEU A 2 -7.07 -15.53 4.95
CA LEU A 2 -5.72 -16.12 5.11
C LEU A 2 -4.75 -15.27 5.94
N SER A 3 -4.95 -13.95 5.96
CA SER A 3 -4.13 -13.00 6.72
C SER A 3 -4.20 -13.16 8.24
N LYS A 4 -5.06 -14.03 8.78
CA LYS A 4 -5.14 -14.32 10.21
C LYS A 4 -4.23 -15.49 10.65
N TRP A 5 -3.64 -16.22 9.70
CA TRP A 5 -2.88 -17.45 9.95
C TRP A 5 -1.58 -17.48 9.13
N PRO A 6 -0.65 -16.53 9.37
CA PRO A 6 0.54 -16.35 8.54
C PRO A 6 1.51 -17.54 8.59
N ASP A 7 1.42 -18.37 9.62
CA ASP A 7 2.33 -19.50 9.86
C ASP A 7 1.76 -20.85 9.41
N THR A 8 0.54 -20.89 8.87
CA THR A 8 -0.03 -22.13 8.31
C THR A 8 0.51 -22.35 6.89
N PRO A 9 1.17 -23.48 6.58
CA PRO A 9 1.83 -23.71 5.29
C PRO A 9 0.87 -23.59 4.10
N ASP A 10 -0.36 -24.08 4.24
CA ASP A 10 -1.39 -23.96 3.20
C ASP A 10 -1.82 -22.50 2.95
N CYS A 11 -1.91 -21.71 4.02
CA CYS A 11 -2.21 -20.27 3.90
C CYS A 11 -1.08 -19.53 3.20
N THR A 12 0.17 -19.84 3.53
CA THR A 12 1.34 -19.27 2.88
C THR A 12 1.43 -19.65 1.41
N ALA A 13 1.15 -20.91 1.06
CA ALA A 13 1.12 -21.35 -0.34
C ALA A 13 0.03 -20.62 -1.15
N ALA A 14 -1.18 -20.49 -0.59
CA ALA A 14 -2.27 -19.76 -1.23
C ALA A 14 -1.94 -18.26 -1.40
N VAL A 15 -1.33 -17.62 -0.39
CA VAL A 15 -0.90 -16.23 -0.46
C VAL A 15 0.18 -16.04 -1.53
N LYS A 16 1.18 -16.92 -1.61
CA LYS A 16 2.21 -16.87 -2.66
C LYS A 16 1.60 -16.99 -4.05
N ALA A 17 0.70 -17.94 -4.27
CA ALA A 17 0.02 -18.11 -5.55
C ALA A 17 -0.80 -16.86 -5.95
N LEU A 18 -1.56 -16.29 -5.01
CA LEU A 18 -2.32 -15.06 -5.27
C LEU A 18 -1.41 -13.84 -5.49
N ALA A 19 -0.31 -13.74 -4.76
CA ALA A 19 0.68 -12.68 -4.92
C ALA A 19 1.36 -12.77 -6.29
N LEU A 20 1.76 -13.96 -6.72
CA LEU A 20 2.33 -14.19 -8.04
C LEU A 20 1.36 -13.73 -9.15
N ARG A 21 0.10 -14.14 -9.07
CA ARG A 21 -0.94 -13.68 -10.00
C ARG A 21 -1.10 -12.15 -9.99
N LEU A 22 -1.09 -11.53 -8.81
CA LEU A 22 -1.13 -10.07 -8.71
C LEU A 22 0.13 -9.40 -9.26
N ALA A 23 1.30 -10.03 -9.22
CA ALA A 23 2.54 -9.51 -9.80
C ALA A 23 2.52 -9.59 -11.34
N ASP A 24 2.00 -10.68 -11.90
CA ASP A 24 2.09 -10.95 -13.34
C ASP A 24 0.88 -10.46 -14.13
N GLU A 25 -0.33 -10.57 -13.57
CA GLU A 25 -1.58 -10.30 -14.29
C GLU A 25 -2.01 -8.82 -14.14
N ARG A 26 -1.60 -7.97 -15.09
CA ARG A 26 -2.03 -6.56 -15.12
C ARG A 26 -3.57 -6.42 -15.17
N GLY A 27 -4.24 -7.30 -15.90
CA GLY A 27 -5.71 -7.30 -15.98
C GLY A 27 -6.38 -7.51 -14.62
N LEU A 28 -5.83 -8.41 -13.79
CA LEU A 28 -6.30 -8.64 -12.43
C LEU A 28 -6.09 -7.42 -11.55
N ARG A 29 -4.92 -6.78 -11.61
CA ARG A 29 -4.66 -5.54 -10.85
C ARG A 29 -5.56 -4.38 -11.26
N ASN A 30 -5.89 -4.27 -12.55
CA ASN A 30 -6.81 -3.26 -13.06
C ASN A 30 -8.27 -3.53 -12.68
N ALA A 31 -8.62 -4.79 -12.41
CA ALA A 31 -9.96 -5.17 -11.99
C ALA A 31 -10.21 -4.93 -10.49
N LEU A 32 -9.16 -4.68 -9.70
CA LEU A 32 -9.30 -4.28 -8.30
C LEU A 32 -9.84 -2.85 -8.23
N ASP A 33 -10.90 -2.67 -7.44
CA ASP A 33 -11.34 -1.35 -7.03
C ASP A 33 -10.34 -0.74 -6.00
N PRO A 34 -10.43 0.57 -5.69
CA PRO A 34 -9.48 1.22 -4.78
C PRO A 34 -9.39 0.55 -3.41
N GLN A 35 -10.54 0.12 -2.85
CA GLN A 35 -10.58 -0.58 -1.57
C GLN A 35 -9.92 -1.98 -1.67
N GLY A 36 -10.12 -2.69 -2.78
CA GLY A 36 -9.48 -3.96 -3.09
C GLY A 36 -7.96 -3.83 -3.17
N VAL A 37 -7.45 -2.75 -3.78
CA VAL A 37 -6.01 -2.44 -3.78
C VAL A 37 -5.49 -2.22 -2.35
N ALA A 38 -6.17 -1.42 -1.54
CA ALA A 38 -5.79 -1.16 -0.15
C ALA A 38 -5.80 -2.45 0.70
N ASN A 39 -6.83 -3.27 0.54
CA ASN A 39 -6.95 -4.56 1.22
C ASN A 39 -5.86 -5.55 0.80
N ALA A 40 -5.54 -5.61 -0.50
CA ALA A 40 -4.46 -6.46 -1.02
C ALA A 40 -3.11 -6.05 -0.43
N LEU A 41 -2.77 -4.77 -0.45
CA LEU A 41 -1.53 -4.26 0.13
C LEU A 41 -1.44 -4.53 1.63
N ASN A 42 -2.50 -4.25 2.39
CA ASN A 42 -2.54 -4.52 3.82
C ASN A 42 -2.42 -6.02 4.12
N ALA A 43 -3.04 -6.90 3.32
CA ALA A 43 -2.88 -8.34 3.46
C ALA A 43 -1.44 -8.79 3.18
N LEU A 44 -0.85 -8.36 2.06
CA LEU A 44 0.51 -8.73 1.64
C LEU A 44 1.58 -8.23 2.62
N SER A 45 1.33 -7.11 3.32
CA SER A 45 2.23 -6.55 4.35
C SER A 45 2.47 -7.46 5.56
N LYS A 46 1.74 -8.57 5.68
CA LYS A 46 1.99 -9.60 6.69
C LYS A 46 3.10 -10.58 6.32
N TRP A 47 3.54 -10.57 5.05
CA TRP A 47 4.63 -11.40 4.55
C TRP A 47 5.67 -10.55 3.81
N PRO A 48 6.28 -9.53 4.46
CA PRO A 48 7.23 -8.63 3.82
C PRO A 48 8.48 -9.36 3.28
N ASP A 49 8.87 -10.46 3.93
CA ASP A 49 10.03 -11.27 3.56
C ASP A 49 9.74 -12.29 2.45
N THR A 50 8.49 -12.38 1.97
CA THR A 50 8.13 -13.28 0.85
C THR A 50 8.36 -12.56 -0.49
N PRO A 51 9.20 -13.10 -1.39
CA PRO A 51 9.50 -12.47 -2.68
C PRO A 51 8.27 -12.22 -3.55
N ASP A 52 7.33 -13.18 -3.61
CA ASP A 52 6.09 -13.04 -4.39
C ASP A 52 5.21 -11.89 -3.86
N CYS A 53 5.13 -11.76 -2.53
CA CYS A 53 4.40 -10.66 -1.89
C CYS A 53 5.05 -9.31 -2.18
N THR A 54 6.38 -9.26 -2.12
CA THR A 54 7.14 -8.05 -2.48
C THR A 54 6.95 -7.68 -3.95
N ALA A 55 6.92 -8.65 -4.87
CA ALA A 55 6.68 -8.41 -6.29
C ALA A 55 5.27 -7.86 -6.54
N ALA A 56 4.25 -8.46 -5.92
CA ALA A 56 2.86 -7.99 -5.99
C ALA A 56 2.71 -6.55 -5.46
N VAL A 57 3.33 -6.26 -4.32
CA VAL A 57 3.32 -4.92 -3.72
C VAL A 57 4.03 -3.92 -4.62
N LYS A 58 5.18 -4.25 -5.21
CA LYS A 58 5.88 -3.39 -6.18
C LYS A 58 5.01 -3.07 -7.39
N ALA A 59 4.22 -4.03 -7.88
CA ALA A 59 3.32 -3.83 -9.01
C ALA A 59 2.13 -2.91 -8.64
N LEU A 60 1.49 -3.14 -7.49
CA LEU A 60 0.39 -2.30 -6.99
C LEU A 60 0.86 -0.88 -6.61
N ALA A 61 2.04 -0.74 -6.01
CA ALA A 61 2.64 0.55 -5.70
C ALA A 61 2.95 1.33 -6.99
N SER A 62 3.51 0.67 -8.01
CA SER A 62 3.71 1.29 -9.32
C SER A 62 2.39 1.78 -9.93
N GLN A 63 1.31 1.01 -9.80
CA GLN A 63 -0.02 1.43 -10.25
C GLN A 63 -0.51 2.67 -9.48
N LEU A 64 -0.39 2.70 -8.15
CA LEU A 64 -0.79 3.85 -7.33
C LEU A 64 0.02 5.12 -7.60
N ALA A 65 1.31 4.98 -7.91
CA ALA A 65 2.15 6.11 -8.28
C ALA A 65 1.70 6.74 -9.60
N ASN A 66 1.39 5.89 -10.60
CA ASN A 66 1.12 6.31 -11.97
C ASN A 66 -0.36 6.58 -12.28
N ASP A 67 -1.30 6.01 -11.52
CA ASP A 67 -2.74 6.18 -11.70
C ASP A 67 -3.31 7.16 -10.67
N ARG A 68 -3.43 8.42 -11.08
CA ARG A 68 -4.02 9.49 -10.25
C ARG A 68 -5.49 9.23 -9.92
N ASN A 69 -6.25 8.61 -10.82
CA ASN A 69 -7.68 8.37 -10.61
C ASN A 69 -7.88 7.31 -9.52
N LEU A 70 -7.14 6.20 -9.61
CA LEU A 70 -7.10 5.18 -8.57
C LEU A 70 -6.68 5.80 -7.22
N ARG A 71 -5.59 6.58 -7.23
CA ARG A 71 -5.08 7.22 -6.00
C ARG A 71 -6.08 8.17 -5.38
N ASN A 72 -6.82 8.95 -6.18
CA ASN A 72 -7.83 9.89 -5.70
C ASN A 72 -9.13 9.20 -5.24
N ALA A 73 -9.44 8.02 -5.78
CA ALA A 73 -10.62 7.25 -5.39
C ALA A 73 -10.46 6.51 -4.06
N LEU A 74 -9.25 6.42 -3.50
CA LEU A 74 -9.01 5.88 -2.16
C LEU A 74 -9.70 6.76 -1.09
N LYS A 75 -10.42 6.11 -0.17
CA LYS A 75 -11.02 6.75 1.01
C LYS A 75 -9.95 7.05 2.07
N PRO A 76 -10.22 7.90 3.07
CA PRO A 76 -9.24 8.25 4.11
C PRO A 76 -8.58 7.04 4.80
N GLN A 77 -9.39 6.08 5.26
CA GLN A 77 -8.89 4.84 5.87
C GLN A 77 -8.04 4.00 4.91
N ASP A 78 -8.38 3.99 3.61
CA ASP A 78 -7.67 3.21 2.61
C ASP A 78 -6.28 3.82 2.37
N VAL A 79 -6.18 5.16 2.35
CA VAL A 79 -4.89 5.88 2.29
C VAL A 79 -4.01 5.50 3.49
N ALA A 80 -4.56 5.50 4.70
CA ALA A 80 -3.82 5.13 5.90
C ALA A 80 -3.34 3.66 5.85
N HIS A 81 -4.20 2.72 5.44
CA HIS A 81 -3.82 1.32 5.28
C HIS A 81 -2.75 1.10 4.22
N VAL A 82 -2.86 1.77 3.07
CA VAL A 82 -1.86 1.70 2.00
C VAL A 82 -0.52 2.21 2.50
N LEU A 83 -0.48 3.38 3.13
CA LEU A 83 0.77 3.95 3.66
C LEU A 83 1.40 3.04 4.71
N ASN A 84 0.63 2.54 5.68
CA ASN A 84 1.12 1.64 6.70
C ASN A 84 1.67 0.32 6.10
N ALA A 85 1.00 -0.22 5.08
CA ALA A 85 1.47 -1.40 4.36
C ALA A 85 2.78 -1.14 3.61
N LEU A 86 2.86 -0.07 2.82
CA LEU A 86 4.06 0.28 2.06
C LEU A 86 5.26 0.57 2.96
N GLY A 87 5.03 1.06 4.18
CA GLY A 87 6.05 1.21 5.21
C GLY A 87 6.73 -0.08 5.68
N LYS A 88 6.42 -1.25 5.09
CA LYS A 88 7.19 -2.49 5.28
C LYS A 88 8.32 -2.68 4.26
N TRP A 89 8.37 -1.86 3.21
CA TRP A 89 9.39 -1.95 2.15
C TRP A 89 10.18 -0.64 1.97
N PRO A 90 10.80 -0.10 3.04
CA PRO A 90 11.65 1.08 2.91
C PRO A 90 12.75 0.82 1.87
N GLY A 91 13.08 1.83 1.06
CA GLY A 91 14.08 1.74 -0.01
C GLY A 91 13.64 1.06 -1.31
N THR A 92 12.37 0.62 -1.42
CA THR A 92 11.84 0.13 -2.71
C THR A 92 11.32 1.30 -3.56
N PRO A 93 11.88 1.60 -4.75
CA PRO A 93 11.54 2.79 -5.52
C PRO A 93 10.04 2.93 -5.85
N ASN A 94 9.37 1.83 -6.22
CA ASN A 94 7.93 1.85 -6.48
C ASN A 94 7.11 2.21 -5.24
N CYS A 95 7.50 1.69 -4.08
CA CYS A 95 6.87 2.00 -2.80
C CYS A 95 7.10 3.46 -2.42
N THR A 96 8.33 3.97 -2.56
CA THR A 96 8.67 5.38 -2.34
C THR A 96 7.81 6.29 -3.22
N ALA A 97 7.71 5.99 -4.52
CA ALA A 97 6.92 6.80 -5.45
C ALA A 97 5.42 6.84 -5.07
N ALA A 98 4.86 5.69 -4.66
CA ALA A 98 3.48 5.62 -4.21
C ALA A 98 3.25 6.38 -2.89
N VAL A 99 4.19 6.25 -1.93
CA VAL A 99 4.16 7.00 -0.66
C VAL A 99 4.22 8.50 -0.91
N ASN A 100 5.15 8.98 -1.74
CA ASN A 100 5.25 10.41 -2.09
C ASN A 100 3.97 10.92 -2.75
N ALA A 101 3.40 10.15 -3.67
CA ALA A 101 2.18 10.54 -4.35
C ALA A 101 0.97 10.62 -3.41
N LEU A 102 0.89 9.74 -2.41
CA LEU A 102 -0.14 9.76 -1.37
C LEU A 102 0.09 10.85 -0.32
N ALA A 103 1.34 11.09 0.07
CA ALA A 103 1.74 12.18 0.96
C ALA A 103 1.41 13.54 0.33
N SER A 104 1.76 13.73 -0.94
CA SER A 104 1.40 14.91 -1.72
C SER A 104 -0.12 15.10 -1.81
N ARG A 105 -0.90 14.01 -2.02
CA ARG A 105 -2.36 14.09 -1.96
C ARG A 105 -2.84 14.57 -0.59
N LEU A 106 -2.34 13.98 0.50
CA LEU A 106 -2.69 14.39 1.87
C LEU A 106 -2.35 15.86 2.13
N ALA A 107 -1.17 16.32 1.72
CA ALA A 107 -0.77 17.72 1.90
C ALA A 107 -1.73 18.70 1.19
N ASN A 108 -2.20 18.34 -0.01
CA ASN A 108 -3.04 19.19 -0.86
C ASN A 108 -4.55 19.03 -0.65
N ASP A 109 -5.00 17.95 0.01
CA ASP A 109 -6.42 17.63 0.22
C ASP A 109 -6.78 17.80 1.71
N ARG A 110 -7.35 18.97 2.05
CA ARG A 110 -7.75 19.30 3.43
C ARG A 110 -8.89 18.41 3.91
N ASP A 111 -9.85 18.09 3.05
CA ASP A 111 -11.01 17.29 3.41
C ASP A 111 -10.61 15.85 3.70
N LEU A 112 -9.72 15.29 2.89
CA LEU A 112 -9.10 13.97 3.14
C LEU A 112 -8.40 13.93 4.50
N ARG A 113 -7.57 14.94 4.82
CA ARG A 113 -6.87 15.02 6.11
C ARG A 113 -7.83 15.09 7.29
N ASN A 114 -8.87 15.92 7.19
CA ASN A 114 -9.85 16.09 8.25
C ASN A 114 -10.75 14.87 8.45
N ALA A 115 -10.87 14.01 7.43
CA ALA A 115 -11.66 12.79 7.49
C ALA A 115 -10.88 11.58 8.03
N LEU A 116 -9.57 11.70 8.28
CA LEU A 116 -8.79 10.67 8.96
C LEU A 116 -9.18 10.63 10.44
N ASN A 117 -9.47 9.44 10.96
CA ASN A 117 -9.67 9.27 12.40
C ASN A 117 -8.31 9.26 13.14
N PRO A 118 -8.27 9.32 14.48
CA PRO A 118 -7.01 9.33 15.24
C PRO A 118 -6.08 8.13 14.95
N GLN A 119 -6.65 6.95 14.70
CA GLN A 119 -5.87 5.75 14.38
C GLN A 119 -5.27 5.84 12.98
N ASP A 120 -6.02 6.35 12.01
CA ASP A 120 -5.55 6.57 10.64
C ASP A 120 -4.38 7.57 10.63
N VAL A 121 -4.48 8.66 11.41
CA VAL A 121 -3.39 9.63 11.57
C VAL A 121 -2.14 8.97 12.13
N ALA A 122 -2.27 8.14 13.18
CA ALA A 122 -1.12 7.42 13.75
C ALA A 122 -0.47 6.48 12.72
N HIS A 123 -1.27 5.76 11.92
CA HIS A 123 -0.78 4.88 10.86
C HIS A 123 -0.03 5.66 9.77
N VAL A 124 -0.58 6.81 9.34
CA VAL A 124 0.05 7.68 8.35
C VAL A 124 1.40 8.20 8.87
N LEU A 125 1.45 8.75 10.08
CA LEU A 125 2.68 9.28 10.67
C LEU A 125 3.74 8.19 10.87
N ASN A 126 3.35 7.02 11.35
CA ASN A 126 4.25 5.87 11.51
C ASN A 126 4.75 5.32 10.16
N ALA A 127 3.95 5.44 9.10
CA ALA A 127 4.40 5.08 7.77
C ALA A 127 5.43 6.09 7.24
N LEU A 128 5.12 7.38 7.31
CA LEU A 128 5.97 8.45 6.78
C LEU A 128 7.30 8.56 7.53
N SER A 129 7.34 8.28 8.85
CA SER A 129 8.58 8.30 9.64
C SER A 129 9.64 7.29 9.18
N LYS A 130 9.25 6.29 8.38
CA LYS A 130 10.15 5.28 7.81
C LYS A 130 10.79 5.70 6.48
N TRP A 131 10.45 6.89 5.99
CA TRP A 131 10.93 7.42 4.73
C TRP A 131 11.59 8.79 4.94
N PRO A 132 12.80 8.82 5.53
CA PRO A 132 13.48 10.07 5.86
C PRO A 132 13.93 10.88 4.63
N ASP A 133 13.98 10.29 3.43
CA ASP A 133 14.40 10.95 2.18
C ASP A 133 13.23 11.18 1.21
N THR A 134 12.15 11.81 1.67
CA THR A 134 11.13 12.32 0.76
C THR A 134 11.29 13.84 0.67
N PRO A 135 11.54 14.43 -0.52
CA PRO A 135 11.74 15.88 -0.66
C PRO A 135 10.56 16.73 -0.18
N ASP A 136 9.37 16.14 -0.01
CA ASP A 136 8.17 16.79 0.55
C ASP A 136 8.15 16.85 2.10
N CYS A 137 9.10 16.22 2.81
CA CYS A 137 9.19 16.23 4.29
C CYS A 137 10.28 17.18 4.83
N ALA A 138 10.91 17.97 3.95
CA ALA A 138 11.91 18.96 4.30
C ALA A 138 11.39 20.38 4.00
N ASP A 139 10.34 20.79 4.71
CA ASP A 139 9.95 22.20 4.88
C ASP A 139 9.28 22.40 6.26
#